data_AF-A0A7S1EF66-F1
#
_entry.id   AF-A0A7S1EF66-F1
#
_cell.length_a   1.000
_cell.length_b   1.000
_cell.length_c   1.000
_cell.angle_alpha   90.00
_cell.angle_beta   90.00
_cell.angle_gamma   90.00
#
_symmetry.space_group_name_H-M   'P 1'
#
loop_
_entity.id
_entity.type
_entity.pdbx_description
1 polymer ?
#
loop_
_entity_poly.entity_id
_entity_poly.type
_entity_poly.pdbx_seq_one_letter_code
_entity_poly.pdbx_strand_id
1 'polypeptide(L)'
;MSAVLAAGATTMNVASGTDAGILVGREVEIDEEILYVSVDLTGNAYTVVRGQHDTTDVAHISGAQVRTILRPGQIVENGVIASTAASNKVTLAATSAPILVDVFVGSSITIGFETTQETRTITAYSAGRECTVNPPFTQTLVAGTSAYTIFLQSVYTITDEPLRDE
;
A
#
# COMPACT_ATOMS: atom_id res chain seq x y z
N MET A 1 -3.93 -17.73 1.56
CA MET A 1 -4.95 -17.67 2.63
C MET A 1 -4.66 -18.71 3.69
N SER A 2 -4.83 -18.41 4.98
CA SER A 2 -4.55 -19.35 6.10
C SER A 2 -5.79 -20.08 6.64
N ALA A 3 -6.98 -19.68 6.20
CA ALA A 3 -8.25 -20.35 6.47
C ALA A 3 -9.17 -20.24 5.25
N VAL A 4 -10.25 -21.02 5.22
CA VAL A 4 -11.33 -20.86 4.23
C VAL A 4 -11.98 -19.48 4.41
N LEU A 5 -12.23 -18.77 3.30
CA LEU A 5 -13.03 -17.54 3.28
C LEU A 5 -14.38 -17.91 2.70
N ALA A 6 -15.38 -18.04 3.56
CA ALA A 6 -16.74 -18.38 3.14
C ALA A 6 -17.39 -17.21 2.38
N ALA A 7 -18.33 -17.51 1.47
CA ALA A 7 -19.12 -16.49 0.79
C ALA A 7 -19.78 -15.52 1.82
N GLY A 8 -19.72 -14.22 1.57
CA GLY A 8 -20.21 -13.18 2.47
C GLY A 8 -19.37 -12.92 3.72
N ALA A 9 -18.25 -13.63 3.93
CA ALA A 9 -17.37 -13.36 5.08
C ALA A 9 -16.72 -11.97 4.97
N THR A 10 -16.66 -11.24 6.08
CA THR A 10 -16.06 -9.91 6.15
C THR A 10 -14.64 -9.92 6.67
N THR A 11 -14.10 -11.10 7.02
CA THR A 11 -12.78 -11.25 7.61
C THR A 11 -11.96 -12.26 6.81
N MET A 12 -10.83 -11.79 6.29
CA MET A 12 -9.86 -12.60 5.58
C MET A 12 -8.66 -12.88 6.48
N ASN A 13 -8.26 -14.16 6.58
CA ASN A 13 -7.04 -14.56 7.28
C ASN A 13 -5.99 -15.03 6.26
N VAL A 14 -4.77 -14.51 6.40
CA VAL A 14 -3.61 -14.87 5.58
C VAL A 14 -2.49 -15.43 6.45
N ALA A 15 -1.52 -16.10 5.84
CA ALA A 15 -0.39 -16.66 6.58
C ALA A 15 0.57 -15.55 7.04
N SER A 16 0.82 -14.59 6.15
CA SER A 16 1.60 -13.38 6.41
C SER A 16 1.07 -12.25 5.54
N GLY A 17 0.46 -11.23 6.16
CA GLY A 17 -0.04 -10.09 5.41
C GLY A 17 1.07 -9.20 4.87
N THR A 18 2.21 -9.17 5.57
CA THR A 18 3.40 -8.43 5.15
C THR A 18 4.03 -9.04 3.90
N ASP A 19 4.21 -10.36 3.85
CA ASP A 19 4.80 -11.04 2.69
C ASP A 19 3.88 -10.97 1.47
N ALA A 20 2.56 -10.99 1.68
CA ALA A 20 1.56 -10.79 0.63
C ALA A 20 1.40 -9.32 0.20
N GLY A 21 2.12 -8.38 0.84
CA GLY A 21 2.05 -6.94 0.54
C GLY A 21 0.69 -6.30 0.84
N ILE A 22 -0.13 -6.94 1.68
CA ILE A 22 -1.49 -6.53 1.96
C ILE A 22 -1.50 -5.29 2.84
N LEU A 23 -2.22 -4.27 2.40
CA LEU A 23 -2.31 -2.99 3.08
C LEU A 23 -3.75 -2.52 3.13
N VAL A 24 -4.09 -1.87 4.23
CA VAL A 24 -5.37 -1.14 4.35
C VAL A 24 -5.45 -0.09 3.24
N GLY A 25 -6.63 0.05 2.66
CA GLY A 25 -6.89 0.96 1.55
C GLY A 25 -6.54 0.41 0.18
N ARG A 26 -6.03 -0.82 0.08
CA ARG A 26 -5.70 -1.48 -1.20
C ARG A 26 -6.66 -2.62 -1.51
N GLU A 27 -6.68 -2.98 -2.79
CA GLU A 27 -7.38 -4.14 -3.29
C GLU A 27 -6.47 -5.36 -3.29
N VAL A 28 -7.05 -6.52 -3.04
CA VAL A 28 -6.42 -7.81 -3.18
C VAL A 28 -7.26 -8.69 -4.10
N GLU A 29 -6.62 -9.57 -4.84
CA GLU A 29 -7.23 -10.58 -5.69
C GLU A 29 -7.07 -11.95 -5.03
N ILE A 30 -8.14 -12.74 -5.04
CA ILE A 30 -8.13 -14.17 -4.70
C ILE A 30 -8.88 -14.90 -5.81
N ASP A 31 -8.21 -15.82 -6.50
CA ASP A 31 -8.73 -16.43 -7.72
C ASP A 31 -9.17 -15.36 -8.74
N GLU A 32 -10.47 -15.20 -8.99
CA GLU A 32 -11.06 -14.16 -9.86
C GLU A 32 -11.84 -13.08 -9.07
N GLU A 33 -11.81 -13.12 -7.74
CA GLU A 33 -12.50 -12.17 -6.89
C GLU A 33 -11.57 -11.04 -6.44
N ILE A 34 -12.08 -9.80 -6.49
CA ILE A 34 -11.38 -8.63 -5.99
C ILE A 34 -12.03 -8.17 -4.68
N LEU A 35 -11.20 -8.01 -3.65
CA LEU A 35 -11.59 -7.60 -2.31
C LEU A 35 -10.88 -6.30 -1.93
N TYR A 36 -11.58 -5.37 -1.30
CA TYR A 36 -11.00 -4.16 -0.72
C TYR A 36 -10.65 -4.37 0.75
N VAL A 37 -9.42 -4.07 1.14
CA VAL A 37 -8.93 -4.23 2.52
C VAL A 37 -9.19 -2.96 3.31
N SER A 38 -10.11 -3.03 4.26
CA SER A 38 -10.60 -1.86 5.00
C SER A 38 -9.93 -1.66 6.36
N VAL A 39 -9.53 -2.75 7.03
CA VAL A 39 -8.91 -2.71 8.36
C VAL A 39 -7.90 -3.83 8.48
N ASP A 40 -6.76 -3.52 9.09
CA ASP A 40 -5.81 -4.51 9.60
C ASP A 40 -6.11 -4.76 11.08
N LEU A 41 -6.44 -6.01 11.42
CA LEU A 41 -6.78 -6.40 12.80
C LEU A 41 -5.55 -6.90 13.56
N THR A 42 -4.61 -7.59 12.89
CA THR A 42 -3.52 -8.33 13.55
C THR A 42 -2.25 -8.50 12.70
N GLY A 43 -2.16 -7.89 11.53
CA GLY A 43 -1.12 -8.09 10.51
C GLY A 43 -1.33 -9.33 9.64
N ASN A 44 -2.19 -10.26 10.06
CA ASN A 44 -2.54 -11.50 9.34
C ASN A 44 -4.05 -11.71 9.21
N ALA A 45 -4.86 -10.84 9.83
CA ALA A 45 -6.31 -10.85 9.73
C ALA A 45 -6.80 -9.47 9.32
N TYR A 46 -7.65 -9.41 8.30
CA TYR A 46 -8.09 -8.18 7.68
C TYR A 46 -9.60 -8.14 7.55
N THR A 47 -10.19 -6.97 7.78
CA THR A 47 -11.59 -6.72 7.39
C THR A 47 -11.61 -6.39 5.91
N VAL A 48 -12.43 -7.11 5.15
CA VAL A 48 -12.54 -6.98 3.70
C VAL A 48 -13.95 -6.64 3.25
N VAL A 49 -14.06 -5.86 2.18
CA VAL A 49 -15.29 -5.68 1.40
C VAL A 49 -15.11 -6.46 0.11
N ARG A 50 -16.06 -7.35 -0.18
CA ARG A 50 -15.95 -8.38 -1.21
C ARG A 50 -16.63 -7.97 -2.52
N GLY A 51 -16.40 -8.74 -3.58
CA GLY A 51 -17.04 -8.52 -4.88
C GLY A 51 -16.82 -7.13 -5.48
N GLN A 52 -15.61 -6.58 -5.34
CA GLN A 52 -15.26 -5.29 -5.94
C GLN A 52 -15.17 -5.45 -7.46
N HIS A 53 -15.37 -4.33 -8.19
CA HIS A 53 -15.23 -4.30 -9.65
C HIS A 53 -16.05 -5.37 -10.39
N ASP A 54 -17.29 -5.57 -9.98
CA ASP A 54 -18.24 -6.54 -10.57
C ASP A 54 -17.78 -8.00 -10.48
N THR A 55 -16.82 -8.31 -9.59
CA THR A 55 -16.49 -9.69 -9.26
C THR A 55 -17.54 -10.30 -8.34
N THR A 56 -17.67 -11.62 -8.38
CA THR A 56 -18.66 -12.33 -7.56
C THR A 56 -18.04 -12.76 -6.23
N ASP A 57 -18.73 -12.48 -5.13
CA ASP A 57 -18.40 -13.03 -3.81
C ASP A 57 -18.61 -14.56 -3.81
N VAL A 58 -17.51 -15.31 -3.80
CA VAL A 58 -17.52 -16.79 -3.82
C VAL A 58 -16.70 -17.39 -2.67
N ALA A 59 -16.97 -18.62 -2.25
CA ALA A 59 -16.13 -19.22 -1.22
C ALA A 59 -14.72 -19.53 -1.77
N HIS A 60 -13.67 -19.18 -1.04
CA HIS A 60 -12.28 -19.52 -1.35
C HIS A 60 -11.73 -20.52 -0.35
N ILE A 61 -11.01 -21.53 -0.86
CA ILE A 61 -10.39 -22.56 -0.03
C ILE A 61 -9.19 -22.03 0.76
N SER A 62 -8.84 -22.71 1.84
CA SER A 62 -7.56 -22.47 2.51
C SER A 62 -6.41 -22.72 1.52
N GLY A 63 -5.35 -21.91 1.60
CA GLY A 63 -4.24 -21.97 0.65
C GLY A 63 -4.45 -21.17 -0.64
N ALA A 64 -5.66 -20.67 -0.93
CA ALA A 64 -5.89 -19.80 -2.09
C ALA A 64 -4.91 -18.60 -2.08
N GLN A 65 -4.34 -18.29 -3.24
CA GLN A 65 -3.33 -17.24 -3.36
C GLN A 65 -4.00 -15.87 -3.20
N VAL A 66 -3.36 -14.99 -2.42
CA VAL A 66 -3.81 -13.60 -2.26
C VAL A 66 -2.76 -12.71 -2.90
N ARG A 67 -3.18 -11.83 -3.80
CA ARG A 67 -2.28 -10.93 -4.52
C ARG A 67 -2.74 -9.50 -4.32
N THR A 68 -1.84 -8.58 -3.99
CA THR A 68 -2.21 -7.16 -3.91
C THR A 68 -2.30 -6.58 -5.30
N ILE A 69 -3.43 -5.94 -5.62
CA ILE A 69 -3.63 -5.30 -6.93
C ILE A 69 -3.12 -3.86 -6.85
N LEU A 70 -2.24 -3.51 -7.79
CA LEU A 70 -1.70 -2.16 -7.94
C LEU A 70 -2.26 -1.55 -9.23
N ARG A 71 -3.19 -0.61 -9.10
CA ARG A 71 -3.75 0.11 -10.27
C ARG A 71 -2.98 1.43 -10.48
N PRO A 72 -2.47 1.70 -11.69
CA PRO A 72 -1.83 2.98 -11.97
C PRO A 72 -2.75 4.16 -11.69
N GLY A 73 -2.21 5.21 -11.08
CA GLY A 73 -2.96 6.41 -10.72
C GLY A 73 -3.83 6.27 -9.46
N GLN A 74 -3.88 5.09 -8.83
CA GLN A 74 -4.51 4.93 -7.52
C GLN A 74 -3.72 5.70 -6.45
N ILE A 75 -4.45 6.45 -5.61
CA ILE A 75 -3.90 6.98 -4.36
C ILE A 75 -3.68 5.80 -3.43
N VAL A 76 -2.42 5.55 -3.07
CA VAL A 76 -2.07 4.46 -2.14
C VAL A 76 -1.76 4.93 -0.74
N GLU A 77 -1.56 6.24 -0.58
CA GLU A 77 -1.19 6.82 0.69
C GLU A 77 -1.38 8.35 0.66
N ASN A 78 -1.83 8.95 1.76
CA ASN A 78 -1.84 10.39 1.94
C ASN A 78 -1.63 10.77 3.42
N GLY A 79 -1.13 11.96 3.65
CA GLY A 79 -0.89 12.41 5.02
C GLY A 79 -0.08 13.69 5.08
N VAL A 80 0.66 13.84 6.18
CA VAL A 80 1.59 14.96 6.38
C VAL A 80 3.01 14.47 6.54
N ILE A 81 3.97 15.28 6.11
CA ILE A 81 5.39 15.03 6.36
C ILE A 81 5.64 15.16 7.87
N ALA A 82 6.19 14.12 8.50
CA ALA A 82 6.52 14.13 9.93
C ALA A 82 7.85 14.83 10.22
N SER A 83 8.84 14.64 9.36
CA SER A 83 10.13 15.33 9.45
C SER A 83 10.83 15.37 8.11
N THR A 84 11.81 16.24 7.98
CA THR A 84 12.62 16.40 6.76
C THR A 84 14.08 16.29 7.14
N ALA A 85 14.74 15.24 6.66
CA ALA A 85 16.17 15.04 6.87
C ALA A 85 17.00 15.78 5.79
N ALA A 86 16.47 15.84 4.56
CA ALA A 86 17.03 16.57 3.43
C ALA A 86 15.93 16.90 2.42
N SER A 87 16.20 17.76 1.43
CA SER A 87 15.23 18.09 0.36
C SER A 87 14.85 16.89 -0.51
N ASN A 88 15.59 15.79 -0.46
CA ASN A 88 15.28 14.53 -1.13
C ASN A 88 14.94 13.40 -0.15
N LYS A 89 14.89 13.65 1.16
CA LYS A 89 14.65 12.63 2.19
C LYS A 89 13.69 13.13 3.26
N VAL A 90 12.49 12.56 3.27
CA VAL A 90 11.38 12.94 4.16
C VAL A 90 10.88 11.75 4.95
N THR A 91 10.39 11.98 6.16
CA THR A 91 9.70 10.95 6.95
C THR A 91 8.21 11.18 6.87
N LEU A 92 7.45 10.15 6.51
CA LEU A 92 5.97 10.21 6.44
C LEU A 92 5.36 10.01 7.84
N ALA A 93 4.23 10.65 8.12
CA ALA A 93 3.55 10.51 9.40
C ALA A 93 3.05 9.08 9.66
N ALA A 94 3.17 8.69 10.93
CA ALA A 94 2.86 7.35 11.40
C ALA A 94 1.40 6.94 11.32
N THR A 95 0.52 7.93 11.30
CA THR A 95 -0.93 7.76 11.25
C THR A 95 -1.42 7.22 9.92
N SER A 96 -0.59 7.30 8.89
CA SER A 96 -0.99 7.02 7.52
C SER A 96 -0.07 5.97 6.90
N ALA A 97 1.26 6.11 7.02
CA ALA A 97 2.18 5.32 6.22
C ALA A 97 2.53 3.95 6.83
N PRO A 98 2.66 2.87 6.03
CA PRO A 98 3.06 1.54 6.49
C PRO A 98 4.54 1.45 6.89
N ILE A 99 4.94 0.38 7.59
CA ILE A 99 6.34 0.10 7.95
C ILE A 99 7.01 -0.92 7.02
N LEU A 100 6.41 -1.19 5.86
CA LEU A 100 6.95 -2.13 4.88
C LEU A 100 8.03 -1.45 4.04
N VAL A 101 9.21 -2.07 3.98
CA VAL A 101 10.34 -1.59 3.17
C VAL A 101 9.95 -1.62 1.69
N ASP A 102 10.37 -0.60 0.95
CA ASP A 102 10.21 -0.43 -0.50
C ASP A 102 8.78 -0.42 -1.06
N VAL A 103 7.77 -0.42 -0.19
CA VAL A 103 6.33 -0.47 -0.53
C VAL A 103 5.83 0.65 -1.44
N PHE A 104 6.56 1.77 -1.50
CA PHE A 104 6.26 2.91 -2.35
C PHE A 104 7.33 3.18 -3.41
N VAL A 105 8.37 2.35 -3.53
CA VAL A 105 9.41 2.56 -4.54
C VAL A 105 8.80 2.50 -5.94
N GLY A 106 9.19 3.44 -6.79
CA GLY A 106 8.61 3.62 -8.12
C GLY A 106 7.29 4.39 -8.13
N SER A 107 6.63 4.61 -6.98
CA SER A 107 5.45 5.48 -6.90
C SER A 107 5.82 6.95 -7.00
N SER A 108 4.86 7.80 -7.35
CA SER A 108 5.04 9.25 -7.29
C SER A 108 4.51 9.78 -5.98
N ILE A 109 5.27 10.68 -5.36
CA ILE A 109 4.81 11.48 -4.23
C ILE A 109 4.59 12.91 -4.69
N THR A 110 3.42 13.42 -4.39
CA THR A 110 3.00 14.79 -4.65
C THR A 110 2.91 15.51 -3.31
N ILE A 111 3.60 16.64 -3.17
CA ILE A 111 3.53 17.49 -1.98
C ILE A 111 2.92 18.83 -2.35
N GLY A 112 1.89 19.23 -1.60
CA GLY A 112 1.27 20.54 -1.69
C GLY A 112 2.01 21.57 -0.84
N PHE A 113 2.27 22.73 -1.44
CA PHE A 113 2.75 23.95 -0.78
C PHE A 113 1.66 25.02 -0.89
N GLU A 114 1.82 26.14 -0.17
CA GLU A 114 0.79 27.20 -0.10
C GLU A 114 0.34 27.71 -1.48
N THR A 115 1.25 27.70 -2.47
CA THR A 115 0.99 28.28 -3.80
C THR A 115 1.33 27.36 -4.96
N THR A 116 1.91 26.18 -4.69
CA THR A 116 2.41 25.28 -5.74
C THR A 116 2.34 23.82 -5.28
N GLN A 117 2.58 22.91 -6.22
CA GLN A 117 2.68 21.49 -5.98
C GLN A 117 3.98 20.98 -6.59
N GLU A 118 4.66 20.07 -5.90
CA GLU A 118 5.80 19.36 -6.47
C GLU A 118 5.56 17.85 -6.45
N THR A 119 5.74 17.20 -7.60
CA THR A 119 5.66 15.74 -7.74
C THR A 119 7.04 15.17 -7.99
N ARG A 120 7.39 14.07 -7.30
CA ARG A 120 8.67 13.36 -7.39
C ARG A 120 8.46 11.85 -7.46
N THR A 121 9.45 11.11 -7.94
CA THR A 121 9.46 9.65 -7.87
C THR A 121 10.15 9.20 -6.60
N ILE A 122 9.53 8.25 -5.88
CA ILE A 122 10.10 7.61 -4.71
C ILE A 122 11.12 6.57 -5.18
N THR A 123 12.36 6.70 -4.72
CA THR A 123 13.48 5.84 -5.11
C THR A 123 13.92 4.89 -4.01
N ALA A 124 13.54 5.15 -2.75
CA ALA A 124 13.72 4.23 -1.63
C ALA A 124 12.68 4.50 -0.55
N TYR A 125 12.26 3.45 0.17
CA TYR A 125 11.38 3.58 1.34
C TYR A 125 11.78 2.61 2.45
N SER A 126 11.95 3.11 3.68
CA SER A 126 12.37 2.27 4.82
C SER A 126 11.23 1.97 5.80
N ALA A 127 11.40 0.95 6.64
CA ALA A 127 10.50 0.67 7.76
C ALA A 127 10.42 1.83 8.79
N GLY A 128 11.39 2.75 8.75
CA GLY A 128 11.34 4.02 9.49
C GLY A 128 10.43 5.07 8.85
N ARG A 129 9.68 4.73 7.79
CA ARG A 129 8.85 5.63 6.97
C ARG A 129 9.64 6.73 6.27
N GLU A 130 10.94 6.51 6.11
CA GLU A 130 11.80 7.43 5.39
C GLU A 130 11.64 7.19 3.89
N CYS A 131 11.16 8.20 3.19
CA CYS A 131 11.00 8.25 1.76
C CYS A 131 12.15 9.05 1.15
N THR A 132 12.90 8.42 0.25
CA THR A 132 13.89 9.11 -0.60
C THR A 132 13.28 9.35 -1.97
N VAL A 133 13.47 10.54 -2.52
CA VAL A 133 12.87 10.95 -3.79
C VAL A 133 13.90 11.45 -4.80
N ASN A 134 13.53 11.40 -6.08
CA ASN A 134 14.27 12.00 -7.18
C ASN A 134 13.32 12.66 -8.19
N PRO A 135 13.60 13.89 -8.66
CA PRO A 135 14.59 14.85 -8.14
C PRO A 135 14.30 15.32 -6.70
N PRO A 136 15.23 16.03 -6.03
CA PRO A 136 14.92 16.68 -4.75
C PRO A 136 13.77 17.69 -4.85
N PHE A 137 13.09 17.97 -3.75
CA PHE A 137 12.16 19.08 -3.66
C PHE A 137 12.91 20.41 -3.73
N THR A 138 12.31 21.40 -4.41
CA THR A 138 12.89 22.74 -4.55
C THR A 138 12.43 23.69 -3.45
N GLN A 139 11.26 23.43 -2.87
CA GLN A 139 10.72 24.18 -1.74
C GLN A 139 11.05 23.54 -0.40
N THR A 140 11.04 24.39 0.64
CA THR A 140 11.23 23.94 2.01
C THR A 140 9.98 23.19 2.48
N LEU A 141 10.20 21.99 3.00
CA LEU A 141 9.16 21.14 3.55
C LEU A 141 8.97 21.48 5.03
N VAL A 142 7.71 21.55 5.47
CA VAL A 142 7.36 21.89 6.84
C VAL A 142 6.73 20.68 7.52
N ALA A 143 7.40 20.15 8.54
CA ALA A 143 6.91 19.07 9.35
C ALA A 143 5.52 19.39 9.94
N GLY A 144 4.62 18.42 9.91
CA GLY A 144 3.23 18.53 10.39
C GLY A 144 2.30 19.38 9.51
N THR A 145 2.81 20.08 8.50
CA THR A 145 2.02 21.01 7.68
C THR A 145 2.01 20.62 6.20
N SER A 146 3.17 20.25 5.63
CA SER A 146 3.24 19.82 4.23
C SER A 146 2.46 18.53 4.03
N ALA A 147 1.34 18.62 3.33
CA ALA A 147 0.52 17.47 2.97
C ALA A 147 1.09 16.76 1.75
N TYR A 148 1.06 15.43 1.76
CA TYR A 148 1.50 14.60 0.65
C TYR A 148 0.40 13.63 0.22
N THR A 149 0.46 13.26 -1.06
CA THR A 149 -0.32 12.19 -1.67
C THR A 149 0.61 11.33 -2.51
N ILE A 150 0.61 10.02 -2.29
CA ILE A 150 1.35 9.06 -3.10
C ILE A 150 0.41 8.38 -4.08
N PHE A 151 0.80 8.39 -5.34
CA PHE A 151 0.13 7.68 -6.42
C PHE A 151 1.02 6.56 -6.91
N LEU A 152 0.44 5.37 -7.13
CA LEU A 152 1.15 4.33 -7.87
C LEU A 152 1.44 4.84 -9.28
N GLN A 153 2.71 4.92 -9.65
CA GLN A 153 3.05 5.03 -11.07
C GLN A 153 2.87 3.65 -11.71
N SER A 154 2.62 3.65 -13.02
CA SER A 154 2.49 2.44 -13.82
C SER A 154 3.76 1.59 -13.76
N VAL A 155 3.90 0.76 -12.73
CA VAL A 155 4.93 -0.27 -12.61
C VAL A 155 4.21 -1.51 -12.10
N TYR A 156 3.97 -2.46 -13.00
CA TYR A 156 3.54 -3.79 -12.61
C TYR A 156 4.71 -4.46 -11.88
N THR A 157 4.64 -4.57 -10.57
CA THR A 157 5.52 -5.47 -9.81
C THR A 157 4.73 -6.72 -9.49
N ILE A 158 4.97 -7.79 -10.25
CA ILE A 158 4.47 -9.13 -9.92
C ILE A 158 5.43 -9.67 -8.85
N THR A 159 4.99 -9.66 -7.59
CA THR A 159 5.67 -10.42 -6.54
C THR A 159 5.09 -11.83 -6.57
N ASP A 160 5.71 -12.70 -7.37
CA ASP A 160 5.41 -14.14 -7.34
C ASP A 160 6.18 -14.77 -6.18
N GLU A 161 5.47 -15.16 -5.12
CA GLU A 161 6.00 -16.03 -4.07
C GLU A 161 5.64 -17.49 -4.42
N PRO A 162 6.62 -18.34 -4.84
CA PRO A 162 6.40 -19.77 -4.97
C PRO A 162 6.46 -20.45 -3.60
N LEU A 163 5.46 -21.26 -3.25
CA LEU A 163 5.55 -22.12 -2.07
C LEU A 163 6.28 -23.43 -2.40
N ARG A 164 7.21 -23.79 -1.52
CA ARG A 164 7.91 -25.09 -1.50
C ARG A 164 6.92 -26.20 -1.14
N ASP A 165 6.99 -27.28 -1.90
CA ASP A 165 6.33 -28.55 -1.58
C ASP A 165 7.00 -29.17 -0.34
N GLU A 166 6.19 -29.50 0.68
CA GLU A 166 6.48 -30.61 1.61
C GLU A 166 5.44 -31.72 1.39
#